data_AF-A0A2N2HKI3-F1
#
_entry.id   AF-A0A2N2HKI3-F1
#
_cell.length_a   1.000
_cell.length_b   1.000
_cell.length_c   1.000
_cell.angle_alpha   90.00
_cell.angle_beta   90.00
_cell.angle_gamma   90.00
#
_symmetry.space_group_name_H-M   'P 1'
#
loop_
_entity.id
_entity.type
_entity.pdbx_description
1 polymer ?
#
loop_
_entity_poly.entity_id
_entity_poly.type
_entity_poly.pdbx_seq_one_letter_code
_entity_poly.pdbx_strand_id
1 'polypeptide(L)'
;MRVSLSIRNQHAFIDEFGNADLDVTKEGASSHFIVSAVIVDEYKIPLLEDKLDDIRSRFFQTGQLRSKTVGDNDARRKRILNELSELDFHVFSVVVDKAKLTSEGFRYKSSFYKYLHTLVDGALYRTYPNLKISADQYGSKEFMDGFIKYVRENHMPDLFDQADFGFTTSKSNLLIQLADFICGTLARCFDYSVRSEEGQTFIKILKRRIINIAPWPEERKPYFFDSKDEISEYNETIASQSINLARIFIDQYEDDRDPIIRDQVNCLKFLLFHFKYISPYKYVKTREIKSHVSYNREKEISTYYLRSNIISKLRDNRVIISSSPKGYKLPVNVNDIYDFINHSNSIVFPMLDRLNKCRKEILFATKNGLDIFDRPEYIALQKYFD
;
A
#
# COMPACT_ATOMS: atom_id res chain seq x y z
N MET A 1 0.39 -20.74 -20.04
CA MET A 1 -0.01 -21.43 -18.79
C MET A 1 -0.72 -20.42 -17.91
N ARG A 2 -2.06 -20.44 -17.86
CA ARG A 2 -2.83 -19.54 -16.98
C ARG A 2 -2.51 -19.97 -15.54
N VAL A 3 -1.80 -19.13 -14.80
CA VAL A 3 -1.62 -19.32 -13.37
C VAL A 3 -3.01 -19.17 -12.76
N SER A 4 -3.60 -20.28 -12.33
CA SER A 4 -4.76 -20.25 -11.44
C SER A 4 -4.28 -19.53 -10.17
N LEU A 5 -4.75 -18.30 -9.99
CA LEU A 5 -4.49 -17.50 -8.79
C LEU A 5 -5.48 -17.96 -7.73
N SER A 6 -5.11 -18.96 -6.93
CA SER A 6 -5.87 -19.30 -5.72
C SER A 6 -5.77 -18.10 -4.76
N ILE A 7 -6.92 -17.49 -4.46
CA ILE A 7 -7.07 -16.33 -3.56
C ILE A 7 -7.43 -16.87 -2.18
N ARG A 8 -6.82 -16.31 -1.13
CA ARG A 8 -7.08 -16.72 0.26
C ARG A 8 -8.39 -16.13 0.78
N ASN A 9 -9.14 -16.90 1.57
CA ASN A 9 -10.19 -16.33 2.43
C ASN A 9 -9.56 -15.48 3.52
N GLN A 10 -10.07 -14.26 3.69
CA GLN A 10 -9.50 -13.27 4.60
C GLN A 10 -10.60 -12.61 5.44
N HIS A 11 -10.25 -12.26 6.67
CA HIS A 11 -11.10 -11.52 7.58
C HIS A 11 -10.55 -10.11 7.80
N ALA A 12 -11.42 -9.10 7.73
CA ALA A 12 -11.14 -7.74 8.14
C ALA A 12 -11.82 -7.42 9.47
N PHE A 13 -11.02 -7.00 10.45
CA PHE A 13 -11.47 -6.46 11.73
C PHE A 13 -11.38 -4.95 11.68
N ILE A 14 -12.51 -4.25 11.81
CA ILE A 14 -12.59 -2.82 11.54
C ILE A 14 -12.92 -2.04 12.80
N ASP A 15 -12.26 -0.90 12.99
CA ASP A 15 -12.62 0.12 13.97
C ASP A 15 -12.39 1.53 13.39
N GLU A 16 -13.08 2.53 13.94
CA GLU A 16 -12.95 3.93 13.55
C GLU A 16 -12.53 4.89 14.67
N PHE A 17 -11.97 6.03 14.27
CA PHE A 17 -11.66 7.17 15.13
C PHE A 17 -12.27 8.45 14.55
N GLY A 18 -12.77 9.31 15.44
CA GLY A 18 -13.27 10.64 15.11
C GLY A 18 -14.80 10.74 15.14
N ASN A 19 -15.29 11.97 15.03
CA ASN A 19 -16.71 12.30 15.00
C ASN A 19 -17.09 13.00 13.68
N ALA A 20 -18.39 13.13 13.45
CA ALA A 20 -18.94 13.76 12.26
C ALA A 20 -18.93 15.30 12.30
N ASP A 21 -18.48 15.91 13.40
CA ASP A 21 -18.46 17.36 13.56
C ASP A 21 -17.43 17.99 12.62
N LEU A 22 -17.89 18.76 11.63
CA LEU A 22 -16.99 19.44 10.68
C LEU A 22 -16.32 20.68 11.27
N ASP A 23 -16.88 21.25 12.33
CA ASP A 23 -16.26 22.37 13.03
C ASP A 23 -15.19 21.85 14.00
N VAL A 24 -13.99 21.69 13.46
CA VAL A 24 -12.81 21.18 14.15
C VAL A 24 -12.29 22.12 15.25
N THR A 25 -12.86 23.33 15.37
CA THR A 25 -12.51 24.28 16.43
C THR A 25 -13.26 24.02 17.74
N LYS A 26 -14.35 23.24 17.69
CA LYS A 26 -15.13 22.89 18.88
C LYS A 26 -14.36 21.93 19.79
N GLU A 27 -14.51 22.13 21.10
CA GLU A 27 -13.96 21.21 22.09
C GLU A 27 -14.53 19.80 21.88
N GLY A 28 -13.63 18.82 21.79
CA GLY A 28 -13.98 17.42 21.51
C GLY A 28 -14.22 17.08 20.04
N ALA A 29 -14.16 18.04 19.11
CA ALA A 29 -14.21 17.74 17.67
C ALA A 29 -12.88 17.11 17.21
N SER A 30 -12.95 15.99 16.50
CA SER A 30 -11.76 15.45 15.84
C SER A 30 -11.45 16.28 14.60
N SER A 31 -10.19 16.34 14.17
CA SER A 31 -9.83 16.97 12.89
C SER A 31 -9.99 16.02 11.70
N HIS A 32 -9.85 14.73 11.97
CA HIS A 32 -9.92 13.66 10.99
C HIS A 32 -11.00 12.65 11.38
N PHE A 33 -11.46 11.90 10.37
CA PHE A 33 -12.22 10.67 10.56
C PHE A 33 -11.41 9.52 9.94
N ILE A 34 -11.06 8.53 10.75
CA ILE A 34 -10.15 7.45 10.34
C ILE A 34 -10.87 6.13 10.48
N VAL A 35 -10.82 5.29 9.46
CA VAL A 35 -11.32 3.92 9.52
C VAL A 35 -10.15 2.99 9.23
N SER A 36 -9.89 2.05 10.13
CA SER A 36 -8.80 1.09 9.99
C SER A 36 -9.32 -0.34 9.98
N ALA A 37 -8.87 -1.12 9.01
CA ALA A 37 -9.12 -2.54 8.89
C ALA A 37 -7.82 -3.32 9.14
N VAL A 38 -7.86 -4.24 10.09
CA VAL A 38 -6.83 -5.25 10.31
C VAL A 38 -7.24 -6.51 9.56
N ILE A 39 -6.41 -6.95 8.62
CA ILE A 39 -6.76 -7.99 7.67
C ILE A 39 -5.86 -9.20 7.86
N VAL A 40 -6.47 -10.38 7.98
CA VAL A 40 -5.81 -11.64 8.36
C VAL A 40 -6.35 -12.78 7.50
N ASP A 41 -5.47 -13.68 7.05
CA ASP A 41 -5.91 -14.92 6.40
C ASP A 41 -6.67 -15.80 7.41
N GLU A 42 -7.80 -16.37 7.01
CA GLU A 42 -8.71 -17.12 7.90
C GLU A 42 -7.98 -18.22 8.71
N TYR A 43 -7.10 -18.98 8.07
CA TYR A 43 -6.33 -20.06 8.70
C TYR A 43 -5.26 -19.59 9.72
N LYS A 44 -4.91 -18.29 9.74
CA LYS A 44 -3.92 -17.72 10.66
C LYS A 44 -4.53 -17.14 11.93
N ILE A 45 -5.84 -16.94 11.95
CA ILE A 45 -6.56 -16.28 13.06
C ILE A 45 -6.22 -16.94 14.42
N PRO A 46 -6.31 -18.27 14.60
CA PRO A 46 -6.07 -18.87 15.92
C PRO A 46 -4.63 -18.61 16.44
N LEU A 47 -3.63 -18.80 15.58
CA LEU A 47 -2.22 -18.56 15.95
C LEU A 47 -1.95 -17.07 16.24
N LEU A 48 -2.63 -16.19 15.52
CA LEU A 48 -2.50 -14.75 15.73
C LEU A 48 -3.12 -14.34 17.06
N GLU A 49 -4.29 -14.88 17.41
CA GLU A 49 -4.95 -14.65 18.69
C GLU A 49 -4.09 -15.09 19.86
N ASP A 50 -3.50 -16.28 19.82
CA ASP A 50 -2.61 -16.79 20.88
C ASP A 50 -1.43 -15.84 21.13
N LYS A 51 -0.77 -15.40 20.05
CA LYS A 51 0.36 -14.46 20.15
C LYS A 51 -0.08 -13.07 20.62
N LEU A 52 -1.25 -12.63 20.18
CA LEU A 52 -1.80 -11.34 20.57
C LEU A 52 -2.21 -11.33 22.04
N ASP A 53 -2.72 -12.45 22.57
CA ASP A 53 -3.06 -12.58 23.99
C ASP A 53 -1.82 -12.56 24.89
N ASP A 54 -0.70 -13.15 24.46
CA ASP A 54 0.58 -13.01 25.16
C ASP A 54 1.03 -11.54 25.27
N ILE A 55 0.98 -10.81 24.16
CA ILE A 55 1.30 -9.37 24.13
C ILE A 55 0.33 -8.59 25.02
N ARG A 56 -0.99 -8.84 24.89
CA ARG A 56 -2.01 -8.21 25.73
C ARG A 56 -1.72 -8.46 27.21
N SER A 57 -1.46 -9.70 27.60
CA SER A 57 -1.18 -10.08 28.99
C SER A 57 0.06 -9.39 29.54
N ARG A 58 1.13 -9.27 28.75
CA ARG A 58 2.36 -8.59 29.18
C ARG A 58 2.19 -7.08 29.34
N PHE A 59 1.46 -6.41 28.45
CA PHE A 59 1.33 -4.95 28.47
C PHE A 59 0.08 -4.42 29.19
N PHE A 60 -0.95 -5.23 29.34
CA PHE A 60 -2.26 -4.85 29.88
C PHE A 60 -2.74 -5.76 31.02
N GLN A 61 -2.00 -6.81 31.36
CA GLN A 61 -2.34 -7.77 32.43
C GLN A 61 -3.70 -8.43 32.18
N THR A 62 -4.71 -8.13 32.99
CA THR A 62 -6.09 -8.59 32.82
C THR A 62 -6.93 -7.63 31.96
N GLY A 63 -6.38 -6.47 31.60
CA GLY A 63 -7.02 -5.44 30.81
C GLY A 63 -7.09 -5.75 29.31
N GLN A 64 -7.94 -5.01 28.62
CA GLN A 64 -8.09 -5.03 27.16
C GLN A 64 -6.99 -4.19 26.49
N LEU A 65 -6.57 -4.60 25.29
CA LEU A 65 -5.65 -3.89 24.40
C LEU A 65 -6.36 -2.69 23.77
N ARG A 66 -6.63 -1.64 24.56
CA ARG A 66 -7.29 -0.42 24.07
C ARG A 66 -6.29 0.70 23.84
N SER A 67 -6.40 1.39 22.71
CA SER A 67 -5.55 2.55 22.41
C SER A 67 -5.68 3.65 23.46
N LYS A 68 -6.92 3.88 23.93
CA LYS A 68 -7.24 4.89 24.97
C LYS A 68 -6.52 4.63 26.29
N THR A 69 -6.30 3.37 26.66
CA THR A 69 -5.60 2.99 27.90
C THR A 69 -4.11 3.30 27.86
N VAL A 70 -3.51 3.35 26.66
CA VAL A 70 -2.12 3.80 26.48
C VAL A 70 -2.05 5.32 26.40
N GLY A 71 -3.08 5.96 25.84
CA GLY A 71 -3.20 7.42 25.77
C GLY A 71 -2.02 8.04 25.01
N ASP A 72 -1.44 9.06 25.63
CA ASP A 72 -0.31 9.86 25.16
C ASP A 72 1.08 9.28 25.48
N ASN A 73 1.14 8.10 26.11
CA ASN A 73 2.41 7.45 26.43
C ASN A 73 3.05 6.80 25.19
N ASP A 74 3.72 7.63 24.39
CA ASP A 74 4.33 7.23 23.12
C ASP A 74 5.45 6.21 23.30
N ALA A 75 6.20 6.26 24.41
CA ALA A 75 7.22 5.25 24.72
C ALA A 75 6.61 3.86 24.95
N ARG A 76 5.48 3.77 25.66
CA ARG A 76 4.72 2.53 25.83
C ARG A 76 4.13 2.08 24.50
N ARG A 77 3.56 3.00 23.71
CA ARG A 77 3.01 2.70 22.38
C ARG A 77 4.06 2.12 21.44
N LYS A 78 5.26 2.72 21.36
CA LYS A 78 6.39 2.21 20.55
C LYS A 78 6.73 0.77 20.91
N ARG A 79 6.81 0.44 22.20
CA ARG A 79 7.11 -0.93 22.66
C ARG A 79 6.06 -1.93 22.19
N ILE A 80 4.77 -1.60 22.38
CA ILE A 80 3.66 -2.45 21.93
C ILE A 80 3.70 -2.61 20.40
N LEU A 81 3.85 -1.50 19.65
CA LEU A 81 3.89 -1.52 18.19
C LEU A 81 5.03 -2.37 17.63
N ASN A 82 6.22 -2.34 18.25
CA ASN A 82 7.33 -3.18 17.81
C ASN A 82 6.97 -4.67 17.90
N GLU A 83 6.33 -5.10 18.98
CA GLU A 83 5.90 -6.49 19.13
C GLU A 83 4.75 -6.85 18.19
N LEU A 84 3.76 -5.98 18.07
CA LEU A 84 2.67 -6.16 17.10
C LEU A 84 3.20 -6.23 15.66
N SER A 85 4.25 -5.47 15.32
CA SER A 85 4.81 -5.47 13.96
C SER A 85 5.44 -6.79 13.54
N GLU A 86 5.71 -7.71 14.47
CA GLU A 86 6.21 -9.05 14.17
C GLU A 86 5.07 -10.06 13.89
N LEU A 87 3.82 -9.74 14.25
CA LEU A 87 2.66 -10.59 14.02
C LEU A 87 2.16 -10.55 12.57
N ASP A 88 1.56 -11.63 12.10
CA ASP A 88 1.17 -11.79 10.69
C ASP A 88 -0.25 -11.26 10.40
N PHE A 89 -0.37 -9.94 10.35
CA PHE A 89 -1.56 -9.23 9.90
C PHE A 89 -1.22 -8.10 8.94
N HIS A 90 -2.26 -7.55 8.32
CA HIS A 90 -2.15 -6.39 7.46
C HIS A 90 -3.06 -5.25 7.91
N VAL A 91 -2.70 -4.02 7.54
CA VAL A 91 -3.46 -2.82 7.87
C VAL A 91 -3.83 -2.10 6.59
N PHE A 92 -5.12 -1.84 6.45
CA PHE A 92 -5.66 -0.90 5.49
C PHE A 92 -6.34 0.24 6.24
N SER A 93 -6.14 1.48 5.83
CA SER A 93 -6.79 2.61 6.51
C SER A 93 -7.22 3.71 5.56
N VAL A 94 -8.39 4.28 5.80
CA VAL A 94 -8.87 5.50 5.16
C VAL A 94 -8.76 6.63 6.17
N VAL A 95 -8.11 7.73 5.77
CA VAL A 95 -7.87 8.89 6.64
C VAL A 95 -8.52 10.12 6.00
N VAL A 96 -9.66 10.54 6.53
CA VAL A 96 -10.43 11.67 6.01
C VAL A 96 -10.09 12.95 6.77
N ASP A 97 -9.51 13.92 6.08
CA ASP A 97 -9.26 15.28 6.59
C ASP A 97 -10.54 16.11 6.48
N LYS A 98 -11.19 16.37 7.61
CA LYS A 98 -12.49 17.06 7.63
C LYS A 98 -12.38 18.53 7.23
N ALA A 99 -11.20 19.16 7.40
CA ALA A 99 -10.99 20.56 7.02
C ALA A 99 -11.05 20.76 5.50
N LYS A 100 -10.85 19.69 4.72
CA LYS A 100 -10.89 19.72 3.25
C LYS A 100 -12.26 19.36 2.66
N LEU A 101 -13.25 19.08 3.52
CA LEU A 101 -14.61 18.75 3.08
C LEU A 101 -15.42 20.03 2.86
N THR A 102 -15.59 20.41 1.59
CA THR A 102 -16.20 21.70 1.22
C THR A 102 -17.66 21.63 0.78
N SER A 103 -18.22 20.44 0.55
CA SER A 103 -19.62 20.29 0.11
C SER A 103 -20.61 20.50 1.26
N GLU A 104 -21.70 21.22 0.99
CA GLU A 104 -22.79 21.43 1.95
C GLU A 104 -23.42 20.12 2.44
N GLY A 105 -23.38 19.06 1.62
CA GLY A 105 -23.90 17.74 1.98
C GLY A 105 -23.22 17.14 3.21
N PHE A 106 -21.95 17.46 3.48
CA PHE A 106 -21.23 16.96 4.64
C PHE A 106 -21.68 17.58 5.97
N ARG A 107 -22.43 18.70 5.94
CA ARG A 107 -23.04 19.29 7.15
C ARG A 107 -24.05 18.34 7.80
N TYR A 108 -24.60 17.40 7.03
CA TYR A 108 -25.52 16.39 7.51
C TYR A 108 -24.76 15.10 7.85
N LYS A 109 -24.82 14.70 9.13
CA LYS A 109 -24.16 13.50 9.66
C LYS A 109 -24.48 12.23 8.86
N SER A 110 -25.73 12.05 8.45
CA SER A 110 -26.18 10.89 7.66
C SER A 110 -25.53 10.84 6.27
N SER A 111 -25.48 11.98 5.57
CA SER A 111 -24.81 12.11 4.27
C SER A 111 -23.31 11.89 4.39
N PHE A 112 -22.68 12.41 5.44
CA PHE A 112 -21.27 12.19 5.74
C PHE A 112 -20.95 10.70 5.93
N TYR A 113 -21.71 10.00 6.78
CA TYR A 113 -21.50 8.55 6.98
C TYR A 113 -21.76 7.73 5.74
N LYS A 114 -22.85 8.00 5.01
CA LYS A 114 -23.14 7.30 3.74
C LYS A 114 -22.01 7.44 2.73
N TYR A 115 -21.42 8.64 2.65
CA TYR A 115 -20.27 8.88 1.79
C TYR A 115 -19.06 8.07 2.22
N LEU A 116 -18.75 8.06 3.52
CA LEU A 116 -17.64 7.29 4.07
C LEU A 116 -17.84 5.78 3.92
N HIS A 117 -19.07 5.28 3.98
CA HIS A 117 -19.37 3.87 3.71
C HIS A 117 -18.92 3.49 2.30
N THR A 118 -19.34 4.23 1.28
CA THR A 118 -18.92 4.01 -0.12
C THR A 118 -17.40 4.10 -0.27
N LEU A 119 -16.76 5.06 0.39
CA LEU A 119 -15.31 5.26 0.30
C LEU A 119 -14.53 4.08 0.90
N VAL A 120 -14.89 3.66 2.12
CA VAL A 120 -14.21 2.53 2.81
C VAL A 120 -14.48 1.22 2.07
N ASP A 121 -15.72 1.01 1.64
CA ASP A 121 -16.13 -0.17 0.90
C ASP A 121 -15.34 -0.35 -0.40
N GLY A 122 -15.33 0.69 -1.25
CA GLY A 122 -14.58 0.67 -2.50
C GLY A 122 -13.09 0.43 -2.25
N ALA A 123 -12.52 1.06 -1.24
CA ALA A 123 -11.10 0.93 -0.97
C ALA A 123 -10.71 -0.48 -0.45
N LEU A 124 -11.56 -1.12 0.35
CA LEU A 124 -11.38 -2.49 0.83
C LEU A 124 -11.61 -3.51 -0.30
N TYR A 125 -12.80 -3.56 -0.90
CA TYR A 125 -13.18 -4.63 -1.81
C TYR A 125 -12.49 -4.57 -3.18
N ARG A 126 -11.99 -3.40 -3.62
CA ARG A 126 -11.09 -3.31 -4.79
C ARG A 126 -9.79 -4.06 -4.57
N THR A 127 -9.27 -4.05 -3.34
CA THR A 127 -8.03 -4.75 -3.00
C THR A 127 -8.32 -6.19 -2.58
N TYR A 128 -9.47 -6.42 -1.94
CA TYR A 128 -9.87 -7.66 -1.29
C TYR A 128 -11.25 -8.16 -1.76
N PRO A 129 -11.33 -8.88 -2.89
CA PRO A 129 -12.62 -9.32 -3.42
C PRO A 129 -13.37 -10.30 -2.48
N ASN A 130 -12.63 -11.17 -1.78
CA ASN A 130 -13.20 -12.25 -0.96
C ASN A 130 -13.03 -11.96 0.56
N LEU A 131 -13.42 -10.75 0.98
CA LEU A 131 -13.22 -10.29 2.36
C LEU A 131 -14.44 -10.58 3.25
N LYS A 132 -14.21 -11.18 4.42
CA LYS A 132 -15.20 -11.33 5.50
C LYS A 132 -15.02 -10.21 6.52
N ILE A 133 -16.05 -9.40 6.79
CA ILE A 133 -15.94 -8.27 7.73
C ILE A 133 -16.43 -8.65 9.13
N SER A 134 -15.64 -8.27 10.14
CA SER A 134 -15.94 -8.36 11.57
C SER A 134 -15.74 -7.01 12.25
N ALA A 135 -16.65 -6.63 13.14
CA ALA A 135 -16.64 -5.35 13.85
C ALA A 135 -17.16 -5.51 15.27
N ASP A 136 -16.80 -4.59 16.18
CA ASP A 136 -17.28 -4.62 17.56
C ASP A 136 -18.79 -4.31 17.64
N GLN A 137 -19.51 -5.08 18.46
CA GLN A 137 -20.91 -4.82 18.80
C GLN A 137 -21.05 -4.09 20.16
N TYR A 138 -20.01 -4.06 20.99
CA TYR A 138 -20.09 -3.56 22.37
C TYR A 138 -19.74 -2.07 22.53
N GLY A 139 -19.48 -1.38 21.42
CA GLY A 139 -19.24 0.06 21.38
C GLY A 139 -19.93 0.71 20.18
N SER A 140 -21.21 0.40 19.93
CA SER A 140 -22.03 0.84 18.78
C SER A 140 -21.78 2.30 18.39
N LYS A 141 -20.79 2.50 17.52
CA LYS A 141 -20.59 3.77 16.84
C LYS A 141 -21.53 3.72 15.64
N GLU A 142 -22.42 4.70 15.57
CA GLU A 142 -23.46 4.85 14.54
C GLU A 142 -22.92 4.63 13.11
N PHE A 143 -21.65 4.96 12.87
CA PHE A 143 -20.97 4.67 11.61
C PHE A 143 -20.83 3.17 11.31
N MET A 144 -20.35 2.35 12.25
CA MET A 144 -20.11 0.91 12.02
C MET A 144 -21.40 0.14 11.78
N ASP A 145 -22.48 0.44 12.52
CA ASP A 145 -23.79 -0.18 12.30
C ASP A 145 -24.30 0.15 10.90
N GLY A 146 -24.17 1.41 10.48
CA GLY A 146 -24.49 1.84 9.13
C GLY A 146 -23.61 1.18 8.06
N PHE A 147 -22.32 1.00 8.34
CA PHE A 147 -21.36 0.41 7.40
C PHE A 147 -21.64 -1.07 7.17
N ILE A 148 -21.89 -1.82 8.24
CA ILE A 148 -22.29 -3.23 8.19
C ILE A 148 -23.54 -3.38 7.32
N LYS A 149 -24.54 -2.51 7.53
CA LYS A 149 -25.76 -2.50 6.73
C LYS A 149 -25.47 -2.20 5.25
N TYR A 150 -24.68 -1.16 4.98
CA TYR A 150 -24.30 -0.78 3.62
C TYR A 150 -23.60 -1.93 2.87
N VAL A 151 -22.64 -2.61 3.50
CA VAL A 151 -21.92 -3.73 2.89
C VAL A 151 -22.88 -4.88 2.56
N ARG A 152 -23.80 -5.22 3.47
CA ARG A 152 -24.82 -6.26 3.23
C ARG A 152 -25.70 -5.97 2.02
N GLU A 153 -26.08 -4.71 1.83
CA GLU A 153 -26.97 -4.30 0.75
C GLU A 153 -26.26 -4.26 -0.61
N ASN A 154 -24.96 -3.95 -0.66
CA ASN A 154 -24.20 -3.78 -1.91
C ASN A 154 -23.40 -5.01 -2.34
N HIS A 155 -23.09 -5.93 -1.43
CA HIS A 155 -22.27 -7.13 -1.70
C HIS A 155 -23.05 -8.43 -1.42
N MET A 156 -24.34 -8.50 -1.78
CA MET A 156 -25.08 -9.76 -1.64
C MET A 156 -24.44 -10.86 -2.51
N PRO A 157 -24.23 -12.09 -1.99
CA PRO A 157 -23.67 -13.18 -2.78
C PRO A 157 -24.59 -13.56 -3.94
N ASP A 158 -24.08 -13.46 -5.17
CA ASP A 158 -24.71 -14.08 -6.34
C ASP A 158 -24.43 -15.59 -6.36
N LEU A 159 -25.27 -16.35 -7.06
CA LEU A 159 -25.18 -17.83 -7.19
C LEU A 159 -23.81 -18.33 -7.73
N PHE A 160 -23.00 -17.42 -8.29
CA PHE A 160 -21.68 -17.68 -8.84
C PHE A 160 -20.53 -17.04 -8.06
N ASP A 161 -20.82 -16.17 -7.07
CA ASP A 161 -19.84 -15.61 -6.16
C ASP A 161 -19.82 -16.45 -4.89
N GLN A 162 -18.87 -17.38 -4.81
CA GLN A 162 -18.51 -18.09 -3.58
C GLN A 162 -17.84 -17.18 -2.53
N ALA A 163 -18.13 -15.89 -2.54
CA ALA A 163 -17.81 -15.03 -1.42
C ALA A 163 -18.78 -15.41 -0.30
N ASP A 164 -18.33 -16.29 0.59
CA ASP A 164 -18.96 -16.53 1.89
C ASP A 164 -18.98 -15.20 2.65
N PHE A 165 -19.98 -14.36 2.39
CA PHE A 165 -20.24 -13.12 3.11
C PHE A 165 -20.80 -13.47 4.48
N GLY A 166 -19.90 -13.91 5.36
CA GLY A 166 -20.18 -14.17 6.75
C GLY A 166 -19.78 -12.96 7.59
N PHE A 167 -20.75 -12.19 8.06
CA PHE A 167 -20.54 -11.47 9.32
C PHE A 167 -20.44 -12.53 10.41
N THR A 168 -19.22 -12.92 10.75
CA THR A 168 -19.03 -13.95 11.77
C THR A 168 -19.29 -13.34 13.15
N THR A 169 -20.30 -13.84 13.84
CA THR A 169 -20.54 -13.57 15.27
C THR A 169 -19.52 -14.27 16.18
N SER A 170 -18.60 -15.08 15.62
CA SER A 170 -17.40 -15.55 16.31
C SER A 170 -16.45 -14.38 16.52
N LYS A 171 -16.76 -13.57 17.53
CA LYS A 171 -16.03 -12.39 17.97
C LYS A 171 -14.63 -12.81 18.43
N SER A 172 -13.63 -12.69 17.56
CA SER A 172 -12.27 -12.48 18.06
C SER A 172 -12.21 -11.10 18.71
N ASN A 173 -12.55 -11.03 20.00
CA ASN A 173 -12.51 -9.80 20.76
C ASN A 173 -11.09 -9.19 20.73
N LEU A 174 -10.06 -10.04 20.66
CA LEU A 174 -8.67 -9.61 20.58
C LEU A 174 -8.31 -8.95 19.24
N LEU A 175 -8.75 -9.48 18.11
CA LEU A 175 -8.44 -8.88 16.80
C LEU A 175 -9.19 -7.57 16.57
N ILE A 176 -10.39 -7.43 17.14
CA ILE A 176 -11.11 -6.15 17.20
C ILE A 176 -10.34 -5.14 18.05
N GLN A 177 -9.81 -5.55 19.22
CA GLN A 177 -8.96 -4.69 20.03
C GLN A 177 -7.65 -4.30 19.30
N LEU A 178 -7.09 -5.20 18.49
CA LEU A 178 -5.96 -4.86 17.62
C LEU A 178 -6.35 -3.78 16.60
N ALA A 179 -7.54 -3.86 16.00
CA ALA A 179 -8.05 -2.83 15.10
C ALA A 179 -8.22 -1.47 15.82
N ASP A 180 -8.78 -1.43 17.02
CA ASP A 180 -8.85 -0.21 17.87
C ASP A 180 -7.45 0.34 18.15
N PHE A 181 -6.50 -0.52 18.52
CA PHE A 181 -5.13 -0.10 18.82
C PHE A 181 -4.42 0.51 17.62
N ILE A 182 -4.56 -0.10 16.44
CA ILE A 182 -4.01 0.41 15.18
C ILE A 182 -4.72 1.71 14.78
N CYS A 183 -6.05 1.76 14.81
CA CYS A 183 -6.82 2.95 14.45
C CYS A 183 -6.46 4.14 15.34
N GLY A 184 -6.41 3.94 16.66
CA GLY A 184 -6.00 4.97 17.60
C GLY A 184 -4.52 5.35 17.49
N THR A 185 -3.65 4.45 17.00
CA THR A 185 -2.26 4.80 16.67
C THR A 185 -2.19 5.70 15.45
N LEU A 186 -2.96 5.40 14.39
CA LEU A 186 -3.03 6.26 13.21
C LEU A 186 -3.67 7.62 13.52
N ALA A 187 -4.63 7.67 14.45
CA ALA A 187 -5.14 8.93 14.97
C ALA A 187 -4.02 9.82 15.54
N ARG A 188 -3.09 9.25 16.31
CA ARG A 188 -1.89 9.99 16.80
C ARG A 188 -0.95 10.42 15.67
N CYS A 189 -1.02 9.81 14.48
CA CYS A 189 -0.23 10.23 13.33
C CYS A 189 -0.86 11.42 12.57
N PHE A 190 -2.19 11.44 12.45
CA PHE A 190 -2.91 12.34 11.54
C PHE A 190 -3.78 13.39 12.23
N ASP A 191 -4.49 13.01 13.29
CA ASP A 191 -5.47 13.90 13.91
C ASP A 191 -4.78 14.93 14.82
N TYR A 192 -5.00 16.22 14.52
CA TYR A 192 -4.41 17.35 15.24
C TYR A 192 -4.75 17.38 16.75
N SER A 193 -5.90 16.84 17.16
CA SER A 193 -6.32 16.84 18.57
C SER A 193 -5.53 15.86 19.46
N VAL A 194 -4.97 14.80 18.86
CA VAL A 194 -4.25 13.74 19.58
C VAL A 194 -2.87 13.46 18.99
N ARG A 195 -2.37 14.36 18.13
CA ARG A 195 -1.16 14.18 17.34
C ARG A 195 0.05 13.98 18.23
N SER A 196 0.89 13.02 17.85
CA SER A 196 2.18 12.75 18.47
C SER A 196 3.31 13.18 17.55
N GLU A 197 4.38 13.72 18.13
CA GLU A 197 5.64 13.96 17.43
C GLU A 197 6.28 12.66 16.91
N GLU A 198 5.95 11.52 17.52
CA GLU A 198 6.42 10.18 17.16
C GLU A 198 5.56 9.52 16.06
N GLY A 199 4.57 10.21 15.50
CA GLY A 199 3.67 9.66 14.47
C GLY A 199 4.42 9.04 13.29
N GLN A 200 5.50 9.69 12.84
CA GLN A 200 6.35 9.19 11.77
C GLN A 200 7.10 7.90 12.17
N THR A 201 7.50 7.77 13.44
CA THR A 201 8.09 6.55 14.00
C THR A 201 7.07 5.41 14.02
N PHE A 202 5.82 5.68 14.40
CA PHE A 202 4.76 4.65 14.42
C PHE A 202 4.51 4.06 13.03
N ILE A 203 4.42 4.90 12.00
CA ILE A 203 4.25 4.44 10.62
C ILE A 203 5.47 3.61 10.17
N LYS A 204 6.69 4.03 10.53
CA LYS A 204 7.92 3.28 10.20
C LYS A 204 7.96 1.89 10.85
N ILE A 205 7.47 1.75 12.08
CA ILE A 205 7.36 0.45 12.76
C ILE A 205 6.35 -0.44 12.02
N LEU A 206 5.18 0.11 11.67
CA LEU A 206 4.09 -0.64 11.04
C LEU A 206 4.22 -0.83 9.52
N LYS A 207 5.23 -0.25 8.87
CA LYS A 207 5.34 -0.17 7.40
C LYS A 207 5.20 -1.50 6.64
N ARG A 208 5.58 -2.62 7.27
CA ARG A 208 5.49 -3.96 6.66
C ARG A 208 4.09 -4.57 6.77
N ARG A 209 3.30 -4.08 7.72
CA ARG A 209 1.91 -4.48 7.96
C ARG A 209 0.96 -3.58 7.19
N ILE A 210 1.29 -2.31 7.02
CA ILE A 210 0.48 -1.36 6.25
C ILE A 210 0.54 -1.71 4.76
N ILE A 211 -0.61 -2.05 4.21
CA ILE A 211 -0.80 -2.20 2.77
C ILE A 211 -1.06 -0.82 2.17
N ASN A 212 -1.99 -0.08 2.76
CA ASN A 212 -2.30 1.26 2.28
C ASN A 212 -2.83 2.15 3.40
N ILE A 213 -2.47 3.43 3.31
CA ILE A 213 -3.16 4.52 4.00
C ILE A 213 -3.69 5.41 2.89
N ALA A 214 -5.02 5.39 2.70
CA ALA A 214 -5.72 6.17 1.70
C ALA A 214 -6.15 7.52 2.30
N PRO A 215 -5.40 8.62 2.07
CA PRO A 215 -5.82 9.94 2.50
C PRO A 215 -7.00 10.41 1.65
N TRP A 216 -7.96 11.07 2.28
CA TRP A 216 -9.09 11.69 1.58
C TRP A 216 -9.39 13.08 2.13
N PRO A 217 -9.70 14.08 1.28
CA PRO A 217 -9.51 14.09 -0.17
C PRO A 217 -8.04 13.90 -0.57
N GLU A 218 -7.79 13.29 -1.73
CA GLU A 218 -6.42 13.10 -2.21
C GLU A 218 -5.70 14.43 -2.43
N GLU A 219 -4.53 14.57 -1.81
CA GLU A 219 -3.70 15.76 -1.99
C GLU A 219 -3.06 15.74 -3.38
N ARG A 220 -3.62 16.53 -4.31
CA ARG A 220 -3.08 16.70 -5.67
C ARG A 220 -1.85 17.60 -5.76
N LYS A 221 -1.42 18.24 -4.66
CA LYS A 221 -0.25 19.12 -4.68
C LYS A 221 1.06 18.32 -4.67
N PRO A 222 2.14 18.83 -5.30
CA PRO A 222 3.47 18.24 -5.16
C PRO A 222 3.84 18.20 -3.67
N TYR A 223 4.39 17.07 -3.23
CA TYR A 223 4.90 16.95 -1.88
C TYR A 223 6.07 17.93 -1.71
N PHE A 224 5.88 18.94 -0.88
CA PHE A 224 7.00 19.71 -0.36
C PHE A 224 7.61 18.88 0.75
N PHE A 225 8.74 18.24 0.48
CA PHE A 225 9.54 17.58 1.51
C PHE A 225 10.28 18.67 2.28
N ASP A 226 9.79 19.02 3.47
CA ASP A 226 10.42 20.01 4.33
C ASP A 226 11.56 19.35 5.13
N SER A 227 12.62 18.93 4.44
CA SER A 227 13.88 18.59 5.11
C SER A 227 14.72 19.83 5.25
N LYS A 228 14.72 20.39 6.46
CA LYS A 228 15.63 21.46 6.85
C LYS A 228 17.13 21.08 6.78
N ASP A 229 17.46 19.81 6.50
CA ASP A 229 18.84 19.30 6.51
C ASP A 229 19.34 18.61 5.21
N GLU A 230 18.56 18.51 4.11
CA GLU A 230 19.00 17.85 2.86
C GLU A 230 18.59 18.61 1.58
N ILE A 231 18.77 19.93 1.57
CA ILE A 231 18.36 20.82 0.46
C ILE A 231 19.12 20.57 -0.86
N SER A 232 20.28 19.89 -0.87
CA SER A 232 21.11 19.84 -2.08
C SER A 232 20.72 18.78 -3.12
N GLU A 233 19.90 17.79 -2.78
CA GLU A 233 19.58 16.70 -3.73
C GLU A 233 18.13 16.72 -4.23
N TYR A 234 17.14 17.23 -3.50
CA TYR A 234 15.74 17.17 -3.96
C TYR A 234 15.49 18.00 -5.22
N ASN A 235 14.91 17.38 -6.26
CA ASN A 235 14.50 18.06 -7.48
C ASN A 235 12.97 17.99 -7.63
N GLU A 236 12.31 19.13 -7.42
CA GLU A 236 10.84 19.22 -7.43
C GLU A 236 10.24 18.78 -8.77
N THR A 237 10.85 19.13 -9.90
CA THR A 237 10.35 18.74 -11.22
C THR A 237 10.41 17.23 -11.41
N ILE A 238 11.52 16.59 -11.03
CA ILE A 238 11.66 15.12 -11.11
C ILE A 238 10.66 14.43 -10.18
N ALA A 239 10.57 14.88 -8.93
CA ALA A 239 9.69 14.29 -7.92
C ALA A 239 8.20 14.46 -8.29
N SER A 240 7.79 15.66 -8.68
CA SER A 240 6.41 15.94 -9.07
C SER A 240 6.02 15.14 -10.32
N GLN A 241 6.90 15.05 -11.32
CA GLN A 241 6.62 14.29 -12.53
C GLN A 241 6.54 12.78 -12.25
N SER A 242 7.41 12.23 -11.40
CA SER A 242 7.38 10.80 -11.07
C SER A 242 6.11 10.41 -10.32
N ILE A 243 5.66 11.25 -9.37
CA ILE A 243 4.40 11.08 -8.64
C ILE A 243 3.21 11.21 -9.59
N ASN A 244 3.20 12.24 -10.44
CA ASN A 244 2.09 12.51 -11.35
C ASN A 244 1.86 11.34 -12.33
N LEU A 245 2.93 10.83 -12.94
CA LEU A 245 2.83 9.70 -13.86
C LEU A 245 2.37 8.41 -13.15
N ALA A 246 2.81 8.18 -11.91
CA ALA A 246 2.32 7.06 -11.11
C ALA A 246 0.82 7.19 -10.78
N ARG A 247 0.36 8.40 -10.44
CA ARG A 247 -1.06 8.68 -10.17
C ARG A 247 -1.93 8.52 -11.40
N ILE A 248 -1.53 9.08 -12.54
CA ILE A 248 -2.25 8.91 -13.81
C ILE A 248 -2.46 7.43 -14.13
N PHE A 249 -1.41 6.61 -13.94
CA PHE A 249 -1.53 5.16 -14.14
C PHE A 249 -2.52 4.53 -13.15
N ILE A 250 -2.44 4.87 -11.86
CA ILE A 250 -3.37 4.35 -10.86
C ILE A 250 -4.80 4.76 -11.22
N ASP A 251 -5.08 6.05 -11.44
CA ASP A 251 -6.41 6.56 -11.75
C ASP A 251 -7.02 5.88 -12.99
N GLN A 252 -6.19 5.60 -14.00
CA GLN A 252 -6.63 4.94 -15.22
C GLN A 252 -6.99 3.46 -15.02
N TYR A 253 -6.28 2.76 -14.15
CA TYR A 253 -6.34 1.29 -14.04
C TYR A 253 -6.79 0.78 -12.66
N GLU A 254 -7.20 1.65 -11.74
CA GLU A 254 -7.55 1.27 -10.37
C GLU A 254 -8.71 0.28 -10.30
N ASP A 255 -9.66 0.40 -11.23
CA ASP A 255 -10.85 -0.46 -11.35
C ASP A 255 -10.66 -1.62 -12.35
N ASP A 256 -9.46 -1.81 -12.88
CA ASP A 256 -9.17 -2.89 -13.82
C ASP A 256 -9.25 -4.27 -13.14
N ARG A 257 -9.82 -5.25 -13.84
CA ARG A 257 -10.03 -6.61 -13.34
C ARG A 257 -8.88 -7.56 -13.67
N ASP A 258 -7.97 -7.19 -14.57
CA ASP A 258 -6.81 -8.01 -14.91
C ASP A 258 -5.87 -8.13 -13.68
N PRO A 259 -5.57 -9.35 -13.21
CA PRO A 259 -4.74 -9.55 -12.03
C PRO A 259 -3.33 -8.96 -12.13
N ILE A 260 -2.74 -8.92 -13.33
CA ILE A 260 -1.42 -8.35 -13.57
C ILE A 260 -1.48 -6.82 -13.48
N ILE A 261 -2.52 -6.19 -14.03
CA ILE A 261 -2.71 -4.74 -13.93
C ILE A 261 -2.97 -4.34 -12.48
N ARG A 262 -3.77 -5.12 -11.74
CA ARG A 262 -3.96 -4.90 -10.29
C ARG A 262 -2.67 -4.98 -9.50
N ASP A 263 -1.78 -5.92 -9.83
CA ASP A 263 -0.44 -5.98 -9.22
C ASP A 263 0.40 -4.73 -9.53
N GLN A 264 0.29 -4.19 -10.75
CA GLN A 264 0.97 -2.96 -11.15
C GLN A 264 0.48 -1.76 -10.34
N VAL A 265 -0.84 -1.61 -10.20
CA VAL A 265 -1.48 -0.58 -9.36
C VAL A 265 -1.04 -0.71 -7.91
N ASN A 266 -1.09 -1.92 -7.34
CA ASN A 266 -0.69 -2.19 -5.96
C ASN A 266 0.80 -1.87 -5.73
N CYS A 267 1.67 -2.24 -6.67
CA CYS A 267 3.08 -1.89 -6.63
C CYS A 267 3.29 -0.36 -6.58
N LEU A 268 2.57 0.42 -7.40
CA LEU A 268 2.68 1.87 -7.38
C LEU A 268 2.13 2.49 -6.10
N LYS A 269 0.98 2.02 -5.62
CA LYS A 269 0.42 2.45 -4.33
C LYS A 269 1.43 2.24 -3.21
N PHE A 270 2.13 1.11 -3.20
CA PHE A 270 3.17 0.83 -2.22
C PHE A 270 4.40 1.74 -2.35
N LEU A 271 4.86 2.01 -3.57
CA LEU A 271 5.96 2.95 -3.80
C LEU A 271 5.59 4.38 -3.39
N LEU A 272 4.36 4.83 -3.69
CA LEU A 272 3.82 6.11 -3.25
C LEU A 272 3.69 6.19 -1.72
N PHE A 273 3.23 5.10 -1.07
CA PHE A 273 3.20 4.99 0.38
C PHE A 273 4.61 5.18 0.97
N HIS A 274 5.61 4.49 0.44
CA HIS A 274 7.00 4.63 0.89
C HIS A 274 7.55 6.03 0.68
N PHE A 275 7.27 6.62 -0.49
CA PHE A 275 7.65 7.99 -0.82
C PHE A 275 7.08 8.96 0.22
N LYS A 276 5.78 8.87 0.49
CA LYS A 276 5.04 9.82 1.33
C LYS A 276 5.34 9.65 2.82
N TYR A 277 5.33 8.41 3.29
CA TYR A 277 5.22 8.11 4.71
C TYR A 277 6.45 7.43 5.31
N ILE A 278 7.47 7.07 4.53
CA ILE A 278 8.65 6.39 5.05
C ILE A 278 9.90 7.21 4.81
N SER A 279 10.23 7.41 3.54
CA SER A 279 11.30 8.30 3.07
C SER A 279 11.32 8.29 1.54
N PRO A 280 11.29 9.46 0.88
CA PRO A 280 11.44 9.55 -0.57
C PRO A 280 12.85 9.15 -1.05
N TYR A 281 13.87 9.23 -0.18
CA TYR A 281 15.26 8.95 -0.56
C TYR A 281 15.60 7.45 -0.53
N LYS A 282 14.87 6.63 0.23
CA LYS A 282 15.20 5.22 0.42
C LYS A 282 14.57 4.33 -0.65
N TYR A 283 15.40 3.46 -1.23
CA TYR A 283 14.93 2.38 -2.08
C TYR A 283 14.08 1.37 -1.30
N VAL A 284 12.98 0.94 -1.90
CA VAL A 284 12.16 -0.17 -1.40
C VAL A 284 12.76 -1.48 -1.90
N LYS A 285 13.13 -2.36 -0.96
CA LYS A 285 13.78 -3.63 -1.29
C LYS A 285 12.86 -4.51 -2.13
N THR A 286 13.43 -5.26 -3.07
CA THR A 286 12.68 -6.20 -3.93
C THR A 286 11.81 -7.15 -3.11
N ARG A 287 12.31 -7.68 -1.99
CA ARG A 287 11.53 -8.56 -1.11
C ARG A 287 10.31 -7.85 -0.51
N GLU A 288 10.45 -6.60 -0.10
CA GLU A 288 9.33 -5.84 0.49
C GLU A 288 8.21 -5.63 -0.55
N ILE A 289 8.56 -5.28 -1.79
CA ILE A 289 7.58 -5.14 -2.89
C ILE A 289 6.92 -6.49 -3.21
N LYS A 290 7.71 -7.57 -3.32
CA LYS A 290 7.18 -8.91 -3.60
C LYS A 290 6.18 -9.35 -2.54
N SER A 291 6.53 -9.18 -1.26
CA SER A 291 5.67 -9.55 -0.14
C SER A 291 4.39 -8.71 -0.14
N HIS A 292 4.50 -7.41 -0.44
CA HIS A 292 3.35 -6.51 -0.57
C HIS A 292 2.42 -6.90 -1.73
N VAL A 293 2.95 -7.09 -2.94
CA VAL A 293 2.12 -7.44 -4.12
C VAL A 293 1.50 -8.84 -3.97
N SER A 294 2.17 -9.74 -3.28
CA SER A 294 1.70 -11.12 -3.10
C SER A 294 0.78 -11.32 -1.91
N TYR A 295 0.37 -10.25 -1.24
CA TYR A 295 -0.24 -10.39 0.08
C TYR A 295 -1.55 -11.21 0.05
N ASN A 296 -2.34 -11.14 -1.03
CA ASN A 296 -3.55 -11.96 -1.25
C ASN A 296 -3.29 -13.37 -1.80
N ARG A 297 -2.03 -13.71 -2.07
CA ARG A 297 -1.67 -14.92 -2.79
C ARG A 297 -1.20 -16.00 -1.84
N GLU A 298 -1.47 -17.24 -2.20
CA GLU A 298 -0.88 -18.39 -1.51
C GLU A 298 0.65 -18.41 -1.59
N LYS A 299 1.21 -18.00 -2.73
CA LYS A 299 2.64 -17.99 -3.00
C LYS A 299 3.12 -16.61 -3.39
N GLU A 300 4.30 -16.26 -2.88
CA GLU A 300 4.97 -15.02 -3.26
C GLU A 300 5.35 -15.07 -4.75
N ILE A 301 5.18 -13.95 -5.45
CA ILE A 301 5.60 -13.80 -6.84
C ILE A 301 7.12 -14.00 -6.98
N SER A 302 7.58 -14.40 -8.16
CA SER A 302 9.02 -14.49 -8.44
C SER A 302 9.62 -13.11 -8.73
N THR A 303 10.95 -12.98 -8.60
CA THR A 303 11.66 -11.77 -9.02
C THR A 303 11.52 -11.51 -10.53
N TYR A 304 11.44 -12.58 -11.33
CA TYR A 304 11.17 -12.48 -12.76
C TYR A 304 9.80 -11.87 -13.02
N TYR A 305 8.76 -12.35 -12.33
CA TYR A 305 7.40 -11.81 -12.45
C TYR A 305 7.35 -10.32 -12.11
N LEU A 306 7.95 -9.91 -10.98
CA LEU A 306 8.03 -8.49 -10.60
C LEU A 306 8.72 -7.65 -11.67
N ARG A 307 9.83 -8.13 -12.24
CA ARG A 307 10.56 -7.37 -13.27
C ARG A 307 9.77 -7.27 -14.57
N SER A 308 9.32 -8.40 -15.11
CA SER A 308 8.77 -8.48 -16.46
C SER A 308 7.29 -8.09 -16.57
N ASN A 309 6.47 -8.42 -15.58
CA ASN A 309 5.03 -8.17 -15.62
C ASN A 309 4.61 -6.90 -14.89
N ILE A 310 5.43 -6.40 -13.96
CA ILE A 310 5.13 -5.21 -13.17
C ILE A 310 6.03 -4.06 -13.59
N ILE A 311 7.32 -4.10 -13.25
CA ILE A 311 8.22 -2.94 -13.42
C ILE A 311 8.40 -2.56 -14.90
N SER A 312 8.66 -3.53 -15.78
CA SER A 312 8.78 -3.26 -17.22
C SER A 312 7.48 -2.70 -17.80
N LYS A 313 6.32 -3.26 -17.44
CA LYS A 313 5.02 -2.79 -17.94
C LYS A 313 4.65 -1.40 -17.44
N LEU A 314 4.99 -1.07 -16.21
CA LEU A 314 4.85 0.29 -15.69
C LEU A 314 5.71 1.29 -16.49
N ARG A 315 6.95 0.93 -16.81
CA ARG A 315 7.84 1.76 -17.65
C ARG A 315 7.35 1.90 -19.09
N ASP A 316 6.85 0.81 -19.68
CA ASP A 316 6.24 0.82 -21.00
C ASP A 316 5.04 1.81 -21.03
N ASN A 317 4.33 1.92 -19.91
CA ASN A 317 3.26 2.90 -19.68
C ASN A 317 3.76 4.25 -19.12
N ARG A 318 5.02 4.62 -19.40
CA ARG A 318 5.63 5.91 -19.08
C ARG A 318 5.82 6.22 -17.60
N VAL A 319 5.55 5.29 -16.68
CA VAL A 319 5.81 5.50 -15.26
C VAL A 319 7.32 5.49 -15.01
N ILE A 320 7.82 6.54 -14.37
CA ILE A 320 9.25 6.65 -14.04
C ILE A 320 9.52 5.95 -12.71
N ILE A 321 10.27 4.85 -12.77
CA ILE A 321 10.71 4.07 -11.61
C ILE A 321 12.22 3.89 -11.69
N SER A 322 12.94 4.37 -10.67
CA SER A 322 14.37 4.14 -10.53
C SER A 322 14.64 2.74 -10.00
N SER A 323 15.58 2.04 -10.63
CA SER A 323 16.07 0.73 -10.19
C SER A 323 17.54 0.78 -9.86
N SER A 324 17.90 0.13 -8.76
CA SER A 324 19.29 -0.12 -8.41
C SER A 324 19.39 -1.51 -7.75
N PRO A 325 20.61 -2.02 -7.47
CA PRO A 325 20.77 -3.21 -6.64
C PRO A 325 20.08 -3.13 -5.27
N LYS A 326 19.80 -1.91 -4.78
CA LYS A 326 19.11 -1.68 -3.50
C LYS A 326 17.59 -1.90 -3.60
N GLY A 327 17.00 -1.86 -4.80
CA GLY A 327 15.58 -2.06 -5.03
C GLY A 327 14.97 -1.07 -6.01
N TYR A 328 13.75 -0.61 -5.71
CA TYR A 328 12.97 0.30 -6.56
C TYR A 328 12.45 1.50 -5.77
N LYS A 329 12.33 2.66 -6.41
CA LYS A 329 11.68 3.86 -5.86
C LYS A 329 11.13 4.75 -6.98
N LEU A 330 10.23 5.66 -6.62
CA LEU A 330 9.95 6.84 -7.45
C LEU A 330 11.12 7.83 -7.27
N PRO A 331 11.74 8.31 -8.37
CA PRO A 331 12.87 9.22 -8.27
C PRO A 331 12.45 10.56 -7.70
N VAL A 332 13.34 11.13 -6.88
CA VAL A 332 13.18 12.46 -6.27
C VAL A 332 14.30 13.41 -6.66
N ASN A 333 15.37 12.88 -7.27
CA ASN A 333 16.55 13.64 -7.65
C ASN A 333 17.22 13.08 -8.91
N VAL A 334 18.23 13.80 -9.38
CA VAL A 334 19.01 13.43 -10.57
C VAL A 334 19.83 12.14 -10.34
N ASN A 335 20.34 11.93 -9.12
CA ASN A 335 21.11 10.74 -8.77
C ASN A 335 20.27 9.46 -8.91
N ASP A 336 18.99 9.49 -8.55
CA ASP A 336 18.07 8.37 -8.72
C ASP A 336 17.88 7.99 -10.19
N ILE A 337 17.89 8.98 -11.10
CA ILE A 337 17.82 8.74 -12.55
C ILE A 337 19.11 8.07 -13.02
N TYR A 338 20.26 8.58 -12.57
CA TYR A 338 21.55 7.97 -12.90
C TYR A 338 21.72 6.57 -12.31
N ASP A 339 21.20 6.28 -11.12
CA ASP A 339 21.17 4.93 -10.57
C ASP A 339 20.49 3.96 -11.53
N PHE A 340 19.35 4.35 -12.11
CA PHE A 340 18.64 3.55 -13.11
C PHE A 340 19.44 3.40 -14.42
N ILE A 341 20.02 4.48 -14.93
CA ILE A 341 20.84 4.46 -16.15
C ILE A 341 22.07 3.56 -15.95
N ASN A 342 22.80 3.75 -14.85
CA ASN A 342 24.00 2.97 -14.52
C ASN A 342 23.66 1.49 -14.33
N HIS A 343 22.57 1.18 -13.63
CA HIS A 343 22.10 -0.19 -13.49
C HIS A 343 21.76 -0.81 -14.86
N SER A 344 21.05 -0.09 -15.71
CA SER A 344 20.71 -0.54 -17.06
C SER A 344 21.96 -0.73 -17.93
N ASN A 345 22.91 0.20 -17.88
CA ASN A 345 24.17 0.13 -18.60
C ASN A 345 24.98 -1.11 -18.22
N SER A 346 25.03 -1.47 -16.93
CA SER A 346 25.71 -2.68 -16.45
C SER A 346 25.11 -3.99 -16.98
N ILE A 347 23.91 -3.96 -17.56
CA ILE A 347 23.23 -5.12 -18.14
C ILE A 347 23.29 -5.05 -19.67
N VAL A 348 22.89 -3.91 -20.25
CA VAL A 348 22.72 -3.73 -21.69
C VAL A 348 24.07 -3.78 -22.41
N PHE A 349 25.08 -3.02 -21.97
CA PHE A 349 26.37 -2.98 -22.67
C PHE A 349 27.09 -4.34 -22.70
N PRO A 350 27.18 -5.11 -21.60
CA PRO A 350 27.75 -6.45 -21.66
C PRO A 350 26.99 -7.41 -22.57
N MET A 351 25.67 -7.26 -22.71
CA MET A 351 24.88 -8.07 -23.64
C MET A 351 25.17 -7.69 -25.10
N LEU A 352 25.21 -6.39 -25.41
CA LEU A 352 25.57 -5.90 -26.74
C LEU A 352 27.01 -6.29 -27.13
N ASP A 353 27.96 -6.17 -26.21
CA ASP A 353 29.35 -6.59 -26.44
C ASP A 353 29.47 -8.09 -26.78
N ARG A 354 28.73 -8.96 -26.07
CA ARG A 354 28.69 -10.40 -26.38
C ARG A 354 28.12 -10.67 -27.77
N LEU A 355 27.06 -9.95 -28.16
CA LEU A 355 26.47 -10.07 -29.50
C LEU A 355 27.45 -9.62 -30.58
N ASN A 356 28.16 -8.51 -30.37
CA ASN A 356 29.16 -8.00 -31.31
C ASN A 356 30.35 -8.97 -31.46
N LYS A 357 30.84 -9.53 -30.35
CA LYS A 357 31.89 -10.57 -30.38
C LYS A 357 31.45 -11.77 -31.20
N CYS A 358 30.23 -12.27 -31.00
CA CYS A 358 29.67 -13.35 -31.80
C CYS A 358 29.62 -12.99 -33.30
N ARG A 359 29.12 -11.80 -33.66
CA ARG A 359 29.09 -11.30 -35.05
C ARG A 359 30.49 -11.30 -35.68
N LYS A 360 31.48 -10.75 -34.97
CA LYS A 360 32.87 -10.67 -35.45
C LYS A 360 33.50 -12.04 -35.69
N GLU A 361 33.28 -12.99 -34.78
CA GLU A 361 33.80 -14.36 -34.94
C GLU A 361 33.16 -15.08 -36.15
N ILE A 362 31.86 -14.92 -36.37
CA ILE A 362 31.18 -15.52 -37.53
C ILE A 362 31.62 -14.86 -38.83
N LEU A 363 31.74 -13.53 -38.88
CA LEU A 363 32.28 -12.81 -40.03
C LEU A 363 33.69 -13.28 -40.35
N PHE A 364 34.56 -13.41 -39.35
CA PHE A 364 35.92 -13.90 -39.52
C PHE A 364 35.94 -15.33 -40.08
N ALA A 365 35.20 -16.25 -39.45
CA ALA A 365 35.14 -17.66 -39.86
C ALA A 365 34.57 -17.84 -41.28
N THR A 366 33.65 -16.97 -41.70
CA THR A 366 33.02 -17.02 -43.02
C THR A 366 33.66 -16.11 -44.05
N LYS A 367 34.79 -15.44 -43.72
CA LYS A 367 35.45 -14.45 -44.58
C LYS A 367 34.48 -13.38 -45.09
N ASN A 368 33.65 -12.85 -44.19
CA ASN A 368 32.57 -11.90 -44.44
C ASN A 368 31.43 -12.43 -45.33
N GLY A 369 31.32 -13.75 -45.52
CA GLY A 369 30.25 -14.36 -46.31
C GLY A 369 28.91 -14.47 -45.57
N LEU A 370 28.90 -14.30 -44.24
CA LEU A 370 27.69 -14.28 -43.42
C LEU A 370 27.80 -13.25 -42.31
N ASP A 371 26.97 -12.21 -42.38
CA ASP A 371 26.68 -11.36 -41.24
C ASP A 371 25.39 -11.83 -40.56
N ILE A 372 25.50 -12.22 -39.29
CA ILE A 372 24.36 -12.72 -38.51
C ILE A 372 23.31 -11.64 -38.22
N PHE A 373 23.59 -10.35 -38.48
CA PHE A 373 22.65 -9.26 -38.31
C PHE A 373 21.97 -8.80 -39.61
N ASP A 374 22.31 -9.35 -40.78
CA ASP A 374 21.77 -8.87 -42.08
C ASP A 374 20.30 -9.17 -42.33
N ARG A 375 19.64 -9.95 -41.46
CA ARG A 375 18.21 -10.23 -41.60
C ARG A 375 17.38 -8.99 -41.27
N PRO A 376 16.26 -8.73 -42.00
CA PRO A 376 15.40 -7.58 -41.75
C PRO A 376 14.91 -7.44 -40.29
N GLU A 377 14.72 -8.57 -39.61
CA GLU A 377 14.30 -8.63 -38.21
C GLU A 377 15.34 -8.04 -37.23
N TYR A 378 16.60 -7.90 -37.64
CA TYR A 378 17.72 -7.44 -36.80
C TYR A 378 18.21 -6.01 -37.14
N ILE A 379 17.52 -5.29 -38.02
CA ILE A 379 17.89 -3.90 -38.40
C ILE A 379 18.02 -2.98 -37.17
N ALA A 380 17.14 -3.13 -36.17
CA ALA A 380 17.23 -2.33 -34.96
C ALA A 380 18.51 -2.63 -34.15
N LEU A 381 19.00 -3.87 -34.20
CA LEU A 381 20.23 -4.29 -33.52
C LEU A 381 21.48 -3.75 -34.23
N GLN A 382 21.47 -3.71 -35.57
CA GLN A 382 22.57 -3.15 -36.38
C GLN A 382 22.89 -1.70 -35.98
N LYS A 383 21.87 -0.87 -35.74
CA LYS A 383 22.01 0.54 -35.33
C LYS A 383 22.80 0.79 -34.04
N TYR A 384 23.08 -0.25 -33.24
CA TYR A 384 23.88 -0.13 -32.01
C TYR A 384 25.36 -0.49 -32.22
N PHE A 385 25.74 -0.99 -33.40
CA PHE A 385 27.10 -1.47 -33.70
C PHE A 385 27.77 -0.80 -34.89
N ASP A 386 26.99 -0.04 -35.66
CA ASP A 386 27.42 0.82 -36.77
C ASP A 386 27.38 2.28 -36.31
#